data_AF-A0A2S0UCA6-F1
#
_entry.id   AF-A0A2S0UCA6-F1
#
_cell.length_a   1.000
_cell.length_b   1.000
_cell.length_c   1.000
_cell.angle_alpha   90.00
_cell.angle_beta   90.00
_cell.angle_gamma   90.00
#
_symmetry.space_group_name_H-M   'P 1'
#
loop_
_entity.id
_entity.type
_entity.pdbx_description
1 polymer ?
#
loop_
_entity_poly.entity_id
_entity_poly.type
_entity_poly.pdbx_seq_one_letter_code
_entity_poly.pdbx_strand_id
1 'polypeptide(L)'
;MIKLIRTEWMKLRMFCLVLPVIAAVLLLGVMSAFWYMNFRDSPGGAYATMSVMYFFLSFTLMLSVTLLASVMASTEHETKVWNRMCTIPVAKPKVYLSKWIVTCLLLLIEVLLIIAGTIVLWKLLFHEPVPFEIIIKQPLYCFFAVFAFISIQTWLSILFANQSIAIGAGAAGSMASLFLARSTFPLLHYMPWTYPALSTPLIPGHGRWVFAGLSAGVVLLAAGCWHFNRKEW
;
A
#
# COMPACT_ATOMS: atom_id res chain seq x y z
N MET A 1 15.26 18.05 3.39
CA MET A 1 14.31 16.92 3.29
C MET A 1 14.12 16.21 4.62
N ILE A 2 15.19 15.74 5.28
CA ILE A 2 15.11 15.01 6.57
C ILE A 2 14.29 15.76 7.64
N LYS A 3 14.51 17.07 7.82
CA LYS A 3 13.72 17.89 8.76
C LYS A 3 12.22 17.85 8.45
N LEU A 4 11.83 17.86 7.18
CA LEU A 4 10.44 17.86 6.74
C LEU A 4 9.76 16.51 6.97
N ILE A 5 10.47 15.41 6.68
CA ILE A 5 10.02 14.05 6.99
C ILE A 5 9.79 13.89 8.49
N ARG A 6 10.71 14.40 9.33
CA ARG A 6 10.56 14.39 10.79
C ARG A 6 9.34 15.19 11.24
N THR A 7 9.09 16.35 10.63
CA THR A 7 7.90 17.16 10.93
C THR A 7 6.62 16.42 10.58
N GLU A 8 6.54 15.80 9.40
CA GLU A 8 5.39 14.98 9.03
C GLU A 8 5.22 13.77 9.97
N TRP A 9 6.31 13.13 10.38
CA TRP A 9 6.27 12.04 11.35
C TRP A 9 5.72 12.48 12.71
N MET A 10 6.09 13.67 13.19
CA MET A 10 5.56 14.23 14.44
C MET A 10 4.08 14.62 14.35
N LYS A 11 3.56 14.89 13.15
CA LYS A 11 2.14 15.16 12.92
C LYS A 11 1.30 13.88 12.83
N LEU A 12 1.91 12.70 12.81
CA LEU A 12 1.18 11.44 12.73
C LEU A 12 0.29 11.30 13.96
N ARG A 13 -1.02 11.22 13.73
CA ARG A 13 -1.97 10.81 14.75
C ARG A 13 -1.68 9.35 15.11
N MET A 14 -1.95 8.97 16.36
CA MET A 14 -1.81 7.57 16.82
C MET A 14 -2.52 6.59 15.86
N PHE A 15 -3.66 7.00 15.30
CA PHE A 15 -4.37 6.25 14.28
C PHE A 15 -3.49 5.84 13.07
N CYS A 16 -2.62 6.72 12.56
CA CYS A 16 -1.73 6.39 11.44
C CYS A 16 -0.66 5.36 11.79
N LEU A 17 -0.26 5.27 13.06
CA LEU A 17 0.71 4.29 13.55
C LEU A 17 0.04 2.94 13.87
N VAL A 18 -1.19 2.98 14.36
CA VAL A 18 -1.97 1.79 14.70
C VAL A 18 -2.54 1.11 13.45
N LEU A 19 -2.84 1.88 12.39
CA LEU A 19 -3.43 1.35 11.16
C LEU A 19 -2.60 0.24 10.49
N PRO A 20 -1.28 0.40 10.24
CA PRO A 20 -0.41 -0.69 9.76
C PRO A 20 -0.50 -1.96 10.60
N VAL A 21 -0.59 -1.81 11.93
CA VAL A 21 -0.68 -2.94 12.85
C VAL A 21 -2.04 -3.63 12.71
N ILE A 22 -3.12 -2.87 12.70
CA ILE A 22 -4.48 -3.42 12.49
C ILE A 22 -4.58 -4.14 11.15
N ALA A 23 -4.09 -3.52 10.07
CA ALA A 23 -4.14 -4.10 8.73
C ALA A 23 -3.35 -5.42 8.64
N ALA A 24 -2.14 -5.46 9.22
CA ALA A 24 -1.34 -6.67 9.29
C ALA A 24 -2.04 -7.77 10.12
N VAL A 25 -2.55 -7.44 11.30
CA VAL A 25 -3.27 -8.39 12.17
C VAL A 25 -4.53 -8.93 11.50
N LEU A 26 -5.29 -8.07 10.81
CA LEU A 26 -6.48 -8.49 10.05
C LEU A 26 -6.12 -9.47 8.94
N LEU A 27 -5.07 -9.20 8.16
CA LEU A 27 -4.63 -10.10 7.10
C LEU A 27 -4.18 -11.46 7.67
N LEU A 28 -3.39 -11.45 8.74
CA LEU A 28 -2.94 -12.66 9.44
C LEU A 28 -4.12 -13.45 10.01
N GLY A 29 -5.12 -12.76 10.56
CA GLY A 29 -6.38 -13.33 11.02
C GLY A 29 -7.13 -14.02 9.88
N VAL A 30 -7.33 -13.33 8.75
CA VAL A 30 -7.95 -13.91 7.55
C VAL A 30 -7.18 -15.14 7.06
N MET A 31 -5.85 -15.08 6.99
CA MET A 31 -5.00 -16.21 6.60
C MET A 31 -5.23 -17.43 7.51
N SER A 32 -5.19 -17.22 8.84
CA SER A 32 -5.39 -18.31 9.82
C SER A 32 -6.81 -18.88 9.80
N ALA A 33 -7.84 -18.03 9.63
CA ALA A 33 -9.23 -18.44 9.56
C ALA A 33 -9.52 -19.27 8.30
N PHE A 34 -9.07 -18.80 7.13
CA PHE A 34 -9.24 -19.55 5.89
C PHE A 34 -8.53 -20.89 5.93
N TRP A 35 -7.33 -20.93 6.50
CA TRP A 35 -6.62 -22.17 6.72
C TRP A 35 -7.42 -23.14 7.59
N TYR A 36 -7.88 -22.69 8.76
CA TYR A 36 -8.63 -23.51 9.70
C TYR A 36 -9.93 -24.07 9.10
N MET A 37 -10.65 -23.25 8.33
CA MET A 37 -11.96 -23.61 7.79
C MET A 37 -11.90 -24.47 6.52
N ASN A 38 -10.88 -24.31 5.67
CA ASN A 38 -10.90 -24.88 4.31
C ASN A 38 -9.70 -25.78 3.99
N PHE A 39 -8.56 -25.57 4.65
CA PHE A 39 -7.30 -26.18 4.23
C PHE A 39 -6.67 -27.08 5.30
N ARG A 40 -7.21 -27.12 6.51
CA ARG A 40 -6.67 -27.90 7.63
C ARG A 40 -6.51 -29.38 7.30
N ASP A 41 -7.51 -29.98 6.65
CA ASP A 41 -7.55 -31.41 6.33
C ASP A 41 -7.05 -31.70 4.90
N SER A 42 -6.62 -30.68 4.16
CA SER A 42 -6.20 -30.81 2.77
C SER A 42 -4.70 -31.17 2.67
N PRO A 43 -4.31 -32.10 1.78
CA PRO A 43 -2.90 -32.36 1.50
C PRO A 43 -2.19 -31.09 1.02
N GLY A 44 -1.15 -30.63 1.74
CA GLY A 44 -0.45 -29.38 1.43
C GLY A 44 -1.16 -28.11 1.89
N GLY A 45 -2.14 -28.22 2.81
CA GLY A 45 -2.91 -27.10 3.34
C GLY A 45 -2.06 -25.97 3.93
N ALA A 46 -0.85 -26.25 4.40
CA ALA A 46 0.09 -25.23 4.87
C ALA A 46 0.45 -24.21 3.77
N TYR A 47 0.71 -24.67 2.55
CA TYR A 47 1.03 -23.79 1.41
C TYR A 47 -0.20 -23.06 0.86
N ALA A 48 -1.41 -23.58 1.08
CA ALA A 48 -2.63 -22.88 0.68
C ALA A 48 -2.77 -21.52 1.38
N THR A 49 -2.21 -21.37 2.59
CA THR A 49 -2.13 -20.09 3.31
C THR A 49 -1.36 -19.02 2.51
N MET A 50 -0.35 -19.41 1.70
CA MET A 50 0.38 -18.48 0.82
C MET A 50 -0.48 -17.99 -0.34
N SER A 51 -1.42 -18.82 -0.82
CA SER A 51 -2.41 -18.45 -1.84
C SER A 51 -3.46 -17.48 -1.30
N VAL A 52 -3.88 -17.65 -0.04
CA VAL A 52 -4.78 -16.70 0.65
C VAL A 52 -4.08 -15.36 0.83
N MET A 53 -2.84 -15.38 1.31
CA MET A 53 -2.00 -14.20 1.39
C MET A 53 -1.87 -13.53 0.03
N TYR A 54 -1.63 -14.29 -1.04
CA TYR A 54 -1.52 -13.77 -2.40
C TYR A 54 -2.78 -13.00 -2.82
N PHE A 55 -3.95 -13.55 -2.53
CA PHE A 55 -5.21 -12.94 -2.89
C PHE A 55 -5.45 -11.61 -2.14
N PHE A 56 -5.29 -11.60 -0.83
CA PHE A 56 -5.69 -10.45 0.00
C PHE A 56 -4.60 -9.38 0.19
N LEU A 57 -3.33 -9.72 0.01
CA LEU A 57 -2.20 -8.81 0.30
C LEU A 57 -2.29 -7.50 -0.50
N SER A 58 -2.57 -7.57 -1.81
CA SER A 58 -2.69 -6.38 -2.67
C SER A 58 -3.78 -5.43 -2.17
N PHE A 59 -4.96 -5.98 -1.88
CA PHE A 59 -6.10 -5.25 -1.32
C PHE A 59 -5.78 -4.62 0.04
N THR A 60 -5.17 -5.37 0.96
CA THR A 60 -4.79 -4.87 2.28
C THR A 60 -3.84 -3.68 2.17
N LEU A 61 -2.73 -3.81 1.43
CA LEU A 61 -1.77 -2.71 1.29
C LEU A 61 -2.38 -1.48 0.59
N MET A 62 -3.20 -1.68 -0.44
CA MET A 62 -3.85 -0.57 -1.15
C MET A 62 -4.89 0.16 -0.28
N LEU A 63 -5.64 -0.57 0.55
CA LEU A 63 -6.52 0.08 1.53
C LEU A 63 -5.74 0.85 2.58
N SER A 64 -4.63 0.30 3.07
CA SER A 64 -3.75 1.00 4.01
C SER A 64 -3.23 2.31 3.40
N VAL A 65 -2.78 2.29 2.14
CA VAL A 65 -2.40 3.50 1.40
C VAL A 65 -3.55 4.50 1.30
N THR A 66 -4.75 4.03 0.96
CA THR A 66 -5.95 4.87 0.83
C THR A 66 -6.23 5.67 2.09
N LEU A 67 -6.23 4.97 3.23
CA LEU A 67 -6.51 5.58 4.52
C LEU A 67 -5.36 6.47 5.00
N LEU A 68 -4.11 6.01 4.89
CA LEU A 68 -2.94 6.79 5.30
C LEU A 68 -2.82 8.10 4.51
N ALA A 69 -2.93 8.02 3.18
CA ALA A 69 -2.88 9.20 2.32
C ALA A 69 -4.02 10.19 2.63
N SER A 70 -5.22 9.68 2.87
CA SER A 70 -6.38 10.53 3.20
C SER A 70 -6.23 11.23 4.55
N VAL A 71 -5.82 10.52 5.61
CA VAL A 71 -5.61 11.15 6.94
C VAL A 71 -4.49 12.18 6.86
N MET A 72 -3.38 11.87 6.16
CA MET A 72 -2.29 12.82 5.98
C MET A 72 -2.71 14.07 5.20
N ALA A 73 -3.65 13.96 4.26
CA ALA A 73 -4.18 15.10 3.52
C ALA A 73 -5.25 15.88 4.31
N SER A 74 -6.13 15.20 5.06
CA SER A 74 -7.17 15.85 5.86
C SER A 74 -6.56 16.82 6.87
N THR A 75 -5.46 16.43 7.52
CA THR A 75 -4.78 17.30 8.49
C THR A 75 -4.35 18.64 7.89
N GLU A 76 -4.04 18.69 6.59
CA GLU A 76 -3.64 19.93 5.90
C GLU A 76 -4.82 20.75 5.39
N HIS A 77 -5.89 20.07 4.95
CA HIS A 77 -7.14 20.74 4.57
C HIS A 77 -7.84 21.37 5.78
N GLU A 78 -7.88 20.67 6.91
CA GLU A 78 -8.43 21.18 8.18
C GLU A 78 -7.67 22.41 8.68
N THR A 79 -6.34 22.40 8.57
CA THR A 79 -5.48 23.49 9.05
C THR A 79 -5.34 24.63 8.04
N LYS A 80 -5.97 24.53 6.86
CA LYS A 80 -5.86 25.48 5.74
C LYS A 80 -4.41 25.86 5.43
N VAL A 81 -3.48 24.91 5.62
CA VAL A 81 -2.05 25.16 5.48
C VAL A 81 -1.73 25.55 4.04
N TRP A 82 -2.46 25.04 3.05
CA TRP A 82 -2.34 25.39 1.64
C TRP A 82 -2.43 26.90 1.38
N ASN A 83 -3.43 27.57 1.97
CA ASN A 83 -3.63 29.01 1.81
C ASN A 83 -2.55 29.84 2.54
N ARG A 84 -1.87 29.23 3.51
CA ARG A 84 -0.74 29.84 4.25
C ARG A 84 0.62 29.41 3.70
N MET A 85 0.70 28.55 2.68
CA MET A 85 1.99 28.11 2.14
C MET A 85 2.77 29.24 1.47
N CYS A 86 2.10 30.32 1.05
CA CYS A 86 2.77 31.52 0.52
C CYS A 86 3.57 32.28 1.59
N THR A 87 3.37 32.01 2.88
CA THR A 87 4.11 32.65 3.98
C THR A 87 5.18 31.77 4.60
N ILE A 88 5.23 30.48 4.24
CA ILE A 88 6.18 29.50 4.80
C ILE A 88 7.30 29.27 3.75
N PRO A 89 8.59 29.31 4.12
CA PRO A 89 9.72 29.17 3.19
C PRO A 89 9.98 27.70 2.80
N VAL A 90 8.93 26.95 2.45
CA VAL A 90 9.01 25.54 2.08
C VAL A 90 8.38 25.35 0.70
N ALA A 91 9.14 24.78 -0.23
CA ALA A 91 8.65 24.49 -1.56
C ALA A 91 7.52 23.45 -1.53
N LYS A 92 6.37 23.80 -2.13
CA LYS A 92 5.17 22.96 -2.31
C LYS A 92 5.49 21.49 -2.69
N PRO A 93 6.36 21.19 -3.67
CA PRO A 93 6.69 19.81 -4.05
C PRO A 93 7.40 19.01 -2.95
N LYS A 94 8.16 19.67 -2.07
CA LYS A 94 8.86 18.99 -0.97
C LYS A 94 7.89 18.44 0.07
N VAL A 95 6.78 19.15 0.32
CA VAL A 95 5.71 18.69 1.21
C VAL A 95 5.03 17.45 0.64
N TYR A 96 4.64 17.50 -0.64
CA TYR A 96 4.08 16.36 -1.35
C TYR A 96 4.99 15.13 -1.28
N LEU A 97 6.28 15.31 -1.63
CA LEU A 97 7.28 14.24 -1.58
C LEU A 97 7.46 13.68 -0.16
N SER A 98 7.44 14.53 0.87
CA SER A 98 7.57 14.06 2.25
C SER A 98 6.41 13.17 2.69
N LYS A 99 5.17 13.49 2.29
CA LYS A 99 4.01 12.63 2.59
C LYS A 99 4.14 11.29 1.90
N TRP A 100 4.48 11.29 0.62
CA TRP A 100 4.69 10.07 -0.14
C TRP A 100 5.73 9.16 0.53
N ILE A 101 6.86 9.73 0.98
CA ILE A 101 7.91 8.99 1.71
C ILE A 101 7.38 8.44 3.04
N VAL A 102 6.67 9.24 3.83
CA VAL A 102 6.11 8.78 5.12
C VAL A 102 5.08 7.67 4.91
N THR A 103 4.22 7.77 3.89
CA THR A 103 3.30 6.68 3.51
C THR A 103 4.06 5.40 3.15
N CYS A 104 5.15 5.50 2.38
CA CYS A 104 6.00 4.35 2.07
C CYS A 104 6.63 3.73 3.32
N LEU A 105 7.09 4.54 4.28
CA LEU A 105 7.69 4.04 5.52
C LEU A 105 6.66 3.31 6.40
N LEU A 106 5.44 3.84 6.52
CA LEU A 106 4.37 3.19 7.28
C LEU A 106 3.93 1.87 6.63
N LEU A 107 3.83 1.84 5.30
CA LEU A 107 3.61 0.60 4.54
C LEU A 107 4.73 -0.42 4.73
N LEU A 108 5.99 0.03 4.77
CA LEU A 108 7.11 -0.87 5.00
C LEU A 108 7.01 -1.51 6.38
N ILE A 109 6.57 -0.78 7.40
CA ILE A 109 6.30 -1.33 8.73
C ILE A 109 5.19 -2.38 8.66
N GLU A 110 4.08 -2.09 7.97
CA GLU A 110 3.00 -3.06 7.73
C GLU A 110 3.50 -4.36 7.10
N VAL A 111 4.32 -4.24 6.05
CA VAL A 111 4.94 -5.36 5.33
C VAL A 111 5.85 -6.18 6.24
N LEU A 112 6.68 -5.53 7.04
CA LEU A 112 7.55 -6.22 8.01
C LEU A 112 6.73 -6.95 9.08
N LEU A 113 5.63 -6.37 9.54
CA LEU A 113 4.70 -7.01 10.48
C LEU A 113 4.01 -8.23 9.85
N ILE A 114 3.60 -8.13 8.58
CA ILE A 114 3.03 -9.27 7.84
C ILE A 114 4.07 -10.39 7.71
N ILE A 115 5.31 -10.08 7.35
CA ILE A 115 6.40 -11.07 7.24
C ILE A 115 6.63 -11.75 8.60
N ALA A 116 6.86 -10.96 9.66
CA ALA A 116 7.13 -11.48 10.99
C ALA A 116 5.95 -12.32 11.52
N GLY A 117 4.73 -11.81 11.38
CA GLY A 117 3.52 -12.50 11.79
C GLY A 117 3.27 -13.79 11.01
N THR A 118 3.57 -13.81 9.71
CA THR A 118 3.45 -15.02 8.90
C THR A 118 4.48 -16.08 9.32
N ILE A 119 5.72 -15.69 9.65
CA ILE A 119 6.73 -16.61 10.18
C ILE A 119 6.28 -17.20 11.52
N VAL A 120 5.73 -16.36 12.41
CA VAL A 120 5.21 -16.81 13.72
C VAL A 120 4.05 -17.77 13.52
N LEU A 121 3.05 -17.41 12.71
CA LEU A 121 1.93 -18.29 12.39
C LEU A 121 2.40 -19.61 11.78
N TRP A 122 3.38 -19.56 10.87
CA TRP A 122 3.89 -20.77 10.23
C TRP A 122 4.49 -21.74 11.25
N LYS A 123 5.35 -21.24 12.14
CA LYS A 123 5.99 -22.05 13.17
C LYS A 123 5.01 -22.61 14.22
N LEU A 124 3.89 -21.91 14.46
CA LEU A 124 2.88 -22.34 15.42
C LEU A 124 1.91 -23.36 14.85
N LEU A 125 1.52 -23.20 13.57
CA LEU A 125 0.47 -24.00 12.94
C LEU A 125 1.00 -25.19 12.15
N PHE A 126 2.24 -25.11 11.65
CA PHE A 126 2.80 -26.11 10.74
C PHE A 126 4.07 -26.74 11.30
N HIS A 127 4.23 -28.04 11.03
CA HIS A 127 5.46 -28.80 11.33
C HIS A 127 6.38 -28.91 10.10
N GLU A 128 6.10 -28.15 9.05
CA GLU A 128 6.88 -28.12 7.81
C GLU A 128 7.99 -27.04 7.84
N PRO A 129 9.06 -27.21 7.05
CA PRO A 129 10.10 -26.20 6.92
C PRO A 129 9.52 -24.87 6.45
N VAL A 130 9.95 -23.77 7.09
CA VAL A 130 9.45 -22.42 6.79
C VAL A 130 9.89 -22.01 5.38
N PRO A 131 8.97 -21.69 4.45
CA PRO A 131 9.29 -21.23 3.11
C PRO A 131 9.65 -19.73 3.14
N PHE A 132 10.81 -19.40 3.73
CA PHE A 132 11.27 -18.02 3.93
C PHE A 132 11.28 -17.21 2.63
N GLU A 133 11.66 -17.84 1.53
CA GLU A 133 11.73 -17.17 0.23
C GLU A 133 10.38 -16.57 -0.17
N ILE A 134 9.30 -17.35 -0.12
CA ILE A 134 7.96 -16.89 -0.51
C ILE A 134 7.44 -15.89 0.52
N ILE A 135 7.56 -16.20 1.82
CA ILE A 135 7.06 -15.36 2.91
C ILE A 135 7.68 -13.96 2.89
N ILE A 136 8.96 -13.84 2.50
CA ILE A 136 9.67 -12.55 2.43
C ILE A 136 9.45 -11.86 1.09
N LYS A 137 9.64 -12.56 -0.04
CA LYS A 137 9.59 -11.94 -1.37
C LYS A 137 8.19 -11.44 -1.71
N GLN A 138 7.14 -12.17 -1.34
CA GLN A 138 5.78 -11.85 -1.75
C GLN A 138 5.27 -10.50 -1.19
N PRO A 139 5.37 -10.19 0.11
CA PRO A 139 5.10 -8.85 0.66
C PRO A 139 5.98 -7.76 0.06
N LEU A 140 7.28 -8.01 -0.07
CA LEU A 140 8.22 -7.00 -0.56
C LEU A 140 7.98 -6.64 -2.03
N TYR A 141 7.70 -7.61 -2.89
CA TYR A 141 7.37 -7.35 -4.27
C TYR A 141 6.05 -6.60 -4.42
N CYS A 142 5.04 -6.95 -3.61
CA CYS A 142 3.78 -6.22 -3.55
C CYS A 142 3.99 -4.77 -3.09
N PHE A 143 4.84 -4.55 -2.09
CA PHE A 143 5.22 -3.22 -1.61
C PHE A 143 5.82 -2.35 -2.72
N PHE A 144 6.79 -2.86 -3.47
CA PHE A 144 7.39 -2.08 -4.57
C PHE A 144 6.40 -1.85 -5.71
N ALA A 145 5.53 -2.81 -6.01
CA ALA A 145 4.52 -2.68 -7.04
C ALA A 145 3.43 -1.65 -6.70
N VAL A 146 3.16 -1.39 -5.41
CA VAL A 146 2.12 -0.45 -4.97
C VAL A 146 2.52 1.03 -5.14
N PHE A 147 3.77 1.34 -5.49
CA PHE A 147 4.27 2.72 -5.58
C PHE A 147 3.47 3.59 -6.55
N ALA A 148 3.04 3.02 -7.68
CA ALA A 148 2.14 3.68 -8.62
C ALA A 148 0.83 4.13 -7.95
N PHE A 149 0.24 3.24 -7.16
CA PHE A 149 -0.98 3.51 -6.42
C PHE A 149 -0.77 4.53 -5.29
N ILE A 150 0.35 4.49 -4.57
CA ILE A 150 0.70 5.53 -3.56
C ILE A 150 0.72 6.92 -4.21
N SER A 151 1.37 7.06 -5.37
CA SER A 151 1.44 8.35 -6.08
C SER A 151 0.07 8.86 -6.51
N ILE A 152 -0.78 7.98 -7.08
CA ILE A 152 -2.15 8.34 -7.48
C ILE A 152 -2.97 8.77 -6.26
N GLN A 153 -2.94 7.95 -5.20
CA GLN A 153 -3.79 8.15 -4.04
C GLN A 153 -3.38 9.39 -3.25
N THR A 154 -2.09 9.63 -3.06
CA THR A 154 -1.59 10.86 -2.43
C THR A 154 -1.96 12.10 -3.22
N TRP A 155 -1.85 12.05 -4.56
CA TRP A 155 -2.29 13.15 -5.42
C TRP A 155 -3.80 13.41 -5.29
N LEU A 156 -4.61 12.34 -5.31
CA LEU A 156 -6.06 12.43 -5.19
C LEU A 156 -6.50 13.02 -3.84
N SER A 157 -5.94 12.52 -2.72
CA SER A 157 -6.27 12.99 -1.38
C SER A 157 -5.93 14.46 -1.15
N ILE A 158 -4.87 14.95 -1.80
CA ILE A 158 -4.48 16.37 -1.74
C ILE A 158 -5.36 17.22 -2.68
N LEU A 159 -5.73 16.69 -3.85
CA LEU A 159 -6.53 17.43 -4.83
C LEU A 159 -7.94 17.76 -4.30
N PHE A 160 -8.58 16.81 -3.62
CA PHE A 160 -9.94 16.96 -3.11
C PHE A 160 -9.94 17.33 -1.62
N ALA A 161 -10.56 18.46 -1.29
CA ALA A 161 -10.78 18.85 0.11
C ALA A 161 -11.73 17.87 0.81
N ASN A 162 -12.74 17.37 0.10
CA ASN A 162 -13.64 16.32 0.60
C ASN A 162 -12.94 14.95 0.56
N GLN A 163 -12.52 14.48 1.74
CA GLN A 163 -11.80 13.21 1.88
C GLN A 163 -12.63 11.99 1.47
N SER A 164 -13.96 12.05 1.56
CA SER A 164 -14.83 10.94 1.16
C SER A 164 -14.65 10.57 -0.31
N ILE A 165 -14.35 11.54 -1.18
CA ILE A 165 -14.10 11.28 -2.61
C ILE A 165 -12.80 10.50 -2.79
N ALA A 166 -11.73 10.95 -2.13
CA ALA A 166 -10.42 10.31 -2.23
C ALA A 166 -10.43 8.89 -1.61
N ILE A 167 -11.08 8.72 -0.46
CA ILE A 167 -11.26 7.42 0.19
C ILE A 167 -12.11 6.51 -0.70
N GLY A 168 -13.25 7.00 -1.20
CA GLY A 168 -14.14 6.21 -2.06
C GLY A 168 -13.45 5.70 -3.31
N ALA A 169 -12.70 6.56 -4.00
CA ALA A 169 -11.93 6.16 -5.18
C ALA A 169 -10.80 5.17 -4.87
N GLY A 170 -10.04 5.41 -3.78
CA GLY A 170 -8.97 4.51 -3.35
C GLY A 170 -9.49 3.14 -2.92
N ALA A 171 -10.60 3.10 -2.19
CA ALA A 171 -11.25 1.86 -1.76
C ALA A 171 -11.85 1.09 -2.94
N ALA A 172 -12.53 1.78 -3.87
CA ALA A 172 -13.04 1.17 -5.09
C ALA A 172 -11.90 0.58 -5.94
N GLY A 173 -10.80 1.32 -6.08
CA GLY A 173 -9.60 0.85 -6.77
C GLY A 173 -8.93 -0.34 -6.09
N SER A 174 -8.85 -0.32 -4.76
CA SER A 174 -8.32 -1.44 -3.96
C SER A 174 -9.17 -2.69 -4.16
N MET A 175 -10.49 -2.56 -4.12
CA MET A 175 -11.40 -3.68 -4.36
C MET A 175 -11.35 -4.18 -5.81
N ALA A 176 -11.23 -3.27 -6.78
CA ALA A 176 -11.06 -3.62 -8.19
C ALA A 176 -9.78 -4.42 -8.45
N SER A 177 -8.70 -4.16 -7.70
CA SER A 177 -7.42 -4.88 -7.85
C SER A 177 -7.55 -6.41 -7.76
N LEU A 178 -8.47 -6.89 -6.89
CA LEU A 178 -8.74 -8.32 -6.68
C LEU A 178 -9.25 -9.02 -7.94
N PHE A 179 -9.99 -8.30 -8.78
CA PHE A 179 -10.65 -8.84 -9.97
C PHE A 179 -9.89 -8.50 -11.26
N LEU A 180 -9.41 -7.26 -11.38
CA LEU A 180 -8.76 -6.77 -12.60
C LEU A 180 -7.48 -7.56 -12.95
N ALA A 181 -6.69 -7.93 -11.94
CA ALA A 181 -5.49 -8.72 -12.14
C ALA A 181 -5.77 -10.15 -12.65
N ARG A 182 -7.00 -10.65 -12.51
CA ARG A 182 -7.43 -11.98 -12.94
C ARG A 182 -8.32 -11.94 -14.18
N SER A 183 -8.52 -10.76 -14.76
CA SER A 183 -9.30 -10.60 -15.97
C SER A 183 -8.61 -11.26 -17.17
N THR A 184 -9.42 -11.76 -18.10
CA THR A 184 -8.97 -12.29 -19.39
C THR A 184 -8.50 -11.20 -20.36
N PHE A 185 -8.82 -9.93 -20.10
CA PHE A 185 -8.44 -8.80 -20.94
C PHE A 185 -7.01 -8.29 -20.58
N PRO A 186 -6.01 -8.43 -21.47
CA PRO A 186 -4.62 -8.08 -21.16
C PRO A 186 -4.39 -6.59 -20.87
N LEU A 187 -5.21 -5.71 -21.45
CA LEU A 187 -5.11 -4.26 -21.26
C LEU A 187 -5.29 -3.87 -19.79
N LEU A 188 -6.15 -4.59 -19.06
CA LEU A 188 -6.45 -4.31 -17.66
C LEU A 188 -5.24 -4.58 -16.75
N HIS A 189 -4.32 -5.46 -17.16
CA HIS A 189 -3.11 -5.78 -16.40
C HIS A 189 -2.08 -4.64 -16.41
N TYR A 190 -2.20 -3.69 -17.35
CA TYR A 190 -1.34 -2.50 -17.39
C TYR A 190 -1.89 -1.33 -16.56
N MET A 191 -2.95 -1.56 -15.78
CA MET A 191 -3.48 -0.56 -14.87
C MET A 191 -2.69 -0.54 -13.55
N PRO A 192 -2.37 0.64 -12.99
CA PRO A 192 -1.64 0.78 -11.72
C PRO A 192 -2.21 -0.03 -10.55
N TRP A 193 -3.52 -0.22 -10.52
CA TRP A 193 -4.23 -1.01 -9.51
C TRP A 193 -3.95 -2.51 -9.58
N THR A 194 -3.48 -3.04 -10.72
CA THR A 194 -3.26 -4.47 -10.90
C THR A 194 -1.83 -4.91 -10.59
N TYR A 195 -0.85 -4.00 -10.62
CA TYR A 195 0.55 -4.33 -10.40
C TYR A 195 0.82 -5.08 -9.09
N PRO A 196 0.26 -4.65 -7.93
CA PRO A 196 0.50 -5.34 -6.65
C PRO A 196 -0.06 -6.77 -6.62
N ALA A 197 -1.19 -7.01 -7.30
CA ALA A 197 -1.80 -8.33 -7.41
C ALA A 197 -1.10 -9.24 -8.45
N LEU A 198 -0.22 -8.69 -9.30
CA LEU A 198 0.52 -9.44 -10.30
C LEU A 198 2.01 -9.63 -9.95
N SER A 199 2.50 -8.98 -8.89
CA SER A 199 3.89 -9.02 -8.44
C SER A 199 4.27 -10.22 -7.57
N THR A 200 3.39 -11.20 -7.41
CA THR A 200 3.66 -12.37 -6.56
C THR A 200 4.72 -13.30 -7.16
N PRO A 201 5.67 -13.86 -6.37
CA PRO A 201 6.62 -14.85 -6.86
C PRO A 201 5.95 -16.15 -7.35
N LEU A 202 4.68 -16.38 -7.01
CA LEU A 202 3.88 -17.52 -7.47
C LEU A 202 3.54 -17.46 -8.97
N ILE A 203 3.67 -16.29 -9.61
CA ILE A 203 3.34 -16.08 -11.03
C ILE A 203 4.65 -15.94 -11.83
N PRO A 204 4.79 -16.64 -12.97
CA PRO A 204 5.94 -16.47 -13.85
C PRO A 204 5.98 -15.05 -14.41
N GLY A 205 7.16 -14.43 -14.43
CA GLY A 205 7.37 -13.07 -14.95
C GLY A 205 6.89 -11.95 -14.03
N HIS A 206 6.59 -12.21 -12.76
CA HIS A 206 6.13 -11.22 -11.77
C HIS A 206 7.04 -9.98 -11.63
N GLY A 207 8.34 -10.13 -11.87
CA GLY A 207 9.31 -9.02 -11.78
C GLY A 207 9.00 -7.84 -12.71
N ARG A 208 8.34 -8.08 -13.85
CA ARG A 208 7.94 -7.00 -14.78
C ARG A 208 6.93 -6.05 -14.13
N TRP A 209 6.04 -6.57 -13.29
CA TRP A 209 4.99 -5.80 -12.62
C TRP A 209 5.53 -5.02 -11.43
N VAL A 210 6.53 -5.58 -10.73
CA VAL A 210 7.30 -4.86 -9.71
C VAL A 210 7.99 -3.66 -10.35
N PHE A 211 8.70 -3.87 -11.47
CA PHE A 211 9.38 -2.81 -12.19
C PHE A 211 8.39 -1.77 -12.73
N ALA A 212 7.27 -2.20 -13.32
CA ALA A 212 6.22 -1.30 -13.81
C ALA A 212 5.63 -0.44 -12.68
N GLY A 213 5.38 -1.02 -11.50
CA GLY A 213 4.88 -0.29 -10.34
C GLY A 213 5.87 0.74 -9.81
N LEU A 214 7.16 0.39 -9.75
CA LEU A 214 8.23 1.33 -9.38
C LEU A 214 8.35 2.47 -10.39
N SER A 215 8.47 2.16 -11.68
CA SER A 215 8.67 3.16 -12.73
C SER A 215 7.46 4.08 -12.86
N ALA A 216 6.25 3.51 -12.90
CA ALA A 216 5.02 4.30 -12.93
C ALA A 216 4.86 5.14 -11.65
N GLY A 217 5.22 4.59 -10.48
CA GLY A 217 5.24 5.31 -9.22
C GLY A 217 6.10 6.57 -9.25
N VAL A 218 7.33 6.46 -9.75
CA VAL A 218 8.26 7.60 -9.87
C VAL A 218 7.73 8.63 -10.87
N VAL A 219 7.23 8.20 -12.03
CA VAL A 219 6.67 9.09 -13.06
C VAL A 219 5.44 9.84 -12.52
N LEU A 220 4.53 9.13 -11.85
CA LEU A 220 3.31 9.71 -11.28
C LEU A 220 3.63 10.65 -10.10
N LEU A 221 4.64 10.32 -9.30
CA LEU A 221 5.14 11.20 -8.23
C LEU A 221 5.70 12.51 -8.80
N ALA A 222 6.50 12.42 -9.87
CA ALA A 222 7.02 13.59 -10.56
C ALA A 222 5.91 14.44 -11.19
N ALA A 223 4.92 13.81 -11.83
CA ALA A 223 3.75 14.47 -12.39
C ALA A 223 2.92 15.16 -11.29
N GLY A 224 2.70 14.48 -10.16
CA GLY A 224 2.06 15.04 -8.98
C GLY A 224 2.79 16.27 -8.43
N CYS A 225 4.11 16.19 -8.30
CA CYS A 225 4.96 17.32 -7.88
C CYS A 225 4.84 18.52 -8.84
N TRP A 226 4.86 18.26 -10.15
CA TRP A 226 4.77 19.28 -11.18
C TRP A 226 3.42 19.98 -11.18
N HIS A 227 2.32 19.21 -11.15
CA HIS A 227 0.97 19.74 -11.03
C HIS A 227 0.80 20.57 -9.76
N PHE A 228 1.34 20.07 -8.64
CA PHE A 228 1.25 20.72 -7.33
C PHE A 228 2.01 22.06 -7.28
N ASN A 229 3.09 22.20 -8.06
CA ASN A 229 3.84 23.44 -8.18
C ASN A 229 3.06 24.55 -8.92
N ARG A 230 2.23 24.17 -9.90
CA ARG A 230 1.47 25.11 -10.74
C ARG A 230 0.13 25.52 -10.16
N LYS A 231 -0.40 24.78 -9.19
CA LYS A 231 -1.69 25.07 -8.59
C LYS A 231 -1.60 26.26 -7.62
N GLU A 232 -2.37 27.30 -7.90
CA GLU A 232 -2.67 28.39 -6.98
C GLU A 232 -3.71 27.87 -5.98
N TRP A 233 -3.43 28.05 -4.69
CA TRP A 233 -4.23 27.54 -3.56
C TRP A 233 -4.81 28.73 -2.80
#